data_AF-A0A831KAA2-F1
#
_entry.id   AF-A0A831KAA2-F1
#
_cell.length_a   1.000
_cell.length_b   1.000
_cell.length_c   1.000
_cell.angle_alpha   90.00
_cell.angle_beta   90.00
_cell.angle_gamma   90.00
#
_symmetry.space_group_name_H-M   'P 1'
#
loop_
_entity.id
_entity.type
_entity.pdbx_description
1 polymer ?
#
loop_
_entity_poly.entity_id
_entity_poly.type
_entity_poly.pdbx_seq_one_letter_code
_entity_poly.pdbx_strand_id
1 'polypeptide(L)'
;MKKSIAFLTVLLIMFSLTLTLAADNETVSDKTKIENAFNCLEEKADDCSGLTTQEVALTILATPDNIFDDCVDELWGRRTSNNWGNARDTALAILALKHAGEDTEAAEDWLMEQNKTPTDLNWYLQQDSNTDTQCNLKYDAEDYTI
;
A
#
# COMPACT_ATOMS: atom_id res chain seq x y z
N MET A 1 -16.02 -42.27 51.18
CA MET A 1 -15.67 -42.56 49.77
C MET A 1 -16.75 -42.12 48.78
N LYS A 2 -18.01 -42.56 48.88
CA LYS A 2 -19.09 -42.18 47.93
C LYS A 2 -19.34 -40.65 47.81
N LYS A 3 -19.25 -39.90 48.91
CA LYS A 3 -19.42 -38.43 48.91
C LYS A 3 -18.26 -37.66 48.24
N SER A 4 -17.02 -38.13 48.40
CA SER A 4 -15.85 -37.53 47.72
C SER A 4 -15.83 -37.83 46.22
N ILE A 5 -16.32 -39.01 45.80
CA ILE A 5 -16.42 -39.38 44.38
C ILE A 5 -17.47 -38.51 43.67
N ALA A 6 -18.60 -38.26 44.34
CA ALA A 6 -19.64 -37.34 43.84
C ALA A 6 -19.12 -35.90 43.73
N PHE A 7 -18.31 -35.45 44.69
CA PHE A 7 -17.73 -34.11 44.65
C PHE A 7 -16.68 -33.96 43.53
N LEU A 8 -15.83 -34.98 43.33
CA LEU A 8 -14.81 -34.99 42.29
C LEU A 8 -15.42 -35.03 40.88
N THR A 9 -16.52 -35.78 40.70
CA THR A 9 -17.23 -35.85 39.41
C THR A 9 -17.94 -34.54 39.06
N VAL A 10 -18.55 -33.86 40.04
CA VAL A 10 -19.15 -32.53 39.83
C VAL A 10 -18.09 -31.47 39.50
N LEU A 11 -16.92 -31.51 40.17
CA LEU A 11 -15.81 -30.62 39.88
C LEU A 11 -15.27 -30.81 38.45
N LEU A 12 -15.15 -32.06 37.99
CA LEU A 12 -14.71 -32.42 36.64
C LEU A 12 -15.70 -31.96 35.55
N ILE A 13 -17.01 -32.08 35.82
CA ILE A 13 -18.05 -31.59 34.90
C ILE A 13 -18.00 -30.06 34.81
N MET A 14 -17.89 -29.35 35.95
CA MET A 14 -17.76 -27.88 35.93
C MET A 14 -16.50 -27.39 35.22
N PHE A 15 -15.37 -28.10 35.37
CA PHE A 15 -14.13 -27.77 34.68
C PHE A 15 -14.20 -28.04 33.16
N SER A 16 -14.98 -29.04 32.74
CA SER A 16 -15.19 -29.32 31.31
C SER A 16 -16.07 -28.28 30.60
N LEU A 17 -16.99 -27.59 31.29
CA LEU A 17 -17.78 -26.50 30.70
C LEU A 17 -16.97 -25.21 30.50
N THR A 18 -15.91 -24.97 31.27
CA THR A 18 -15.07 -23.78 31.09
C THR A 18 -14.09 -23.91 29.92
N LEU A 19 -13.80 -25.13 29.45
CA LEU A 19 -12.90 -25.35 28.30
C LEU A 19 -13.61 -25.18 26.95
N THR A 20 -14.95 -25.27 26.87
CA THR A 20 -15.69 -25.10 25.62
C THR A 20 -15.96 -23.64 25.24
N LEU A 21 -15.76 -22.69 26.16
CA LEU A 21 -15.93 -21.25 25.91
C LEU A 21 -14.61 -20.51 25.63
N ALA A 22 -13.47 -21.20 25.73
CA ALA A 22 -12.15 -20.65 25.38
C ALA A 22 -11.69 -21.04 23.96
N ALA A 23 -12.55 -21.75 23.23
CA ALA A 23 -12.34 -22.08 21.82
C ALA A 23 -13.19 -21.15 20.93
N ASP A 24 -13.03 -19.83 21.10
CA ASP A 24 -13.31 -18.91 19.99
C ASP A 24 -12.19 -19.08 18.96
N ASN A 25 -12.39 -20.14 18.19
CA ASN A 25 -11.97 -20.37 16.82
C ASN A 25 -11.11 -19.27 16.17
N GLU A 26 -9.83 -19.19 16.53
CA GLU A 26 -8.80 -18.58 15.68
C GLU A 26 -8.55 -19.47 14.46
N THR A 27 -9.53 -19.52 13.57
CA THR A 27 -9.36 -19.85 12.15
C THR A 27 -10.20 -18.87 11.34
N VAL A 28 -10.06 -17.57 11.64
CA VAL A 28 -10.38 -16.54 10.64
C VAL A 28 -9.35 -16.73 9.54
N SER A 29 -9.71 -17.49 8.50
CA SER A 29 -8.92 -17.63 7.28
C SER A 29 -8.45 -16.24 6.86
N ASP A 30 -7.19 -16.09 6.47
CA ASP A 30 -6.65 -14.79 5.99
C ASP A 30 -7.54 -14.17 4.91
N LYS A 31 -8.27 -15.01 4.16
CA LYS A 31 -9.29 -14.60 3.20
C LYS A 31 -10.39 -13.70 3.80
N THR A 32 -10.89 -14.02 4.99
CA THR A 32 -11.94 -13.23 5.67
C THR A 32 -11.38 -11.90 6.19
N LYS A 33 -10.10 -11.85 6.60
CA LYS A 33 -9.47 -10.58 7.01
C LYS A 33 -9.28 -9.63 5.82
N ILE A 34 -8.90 -10.17 4.66
CA ILE A 34 -8.73 -9.42 3.41
C ILE A 34 -10.09 -8.88 2.93
N GLU A 35 -11.13 -9.72 2.92
CA GLU A 35 -12.49 -9.31 2.55
C GLU A 35 -13.03 -8.21 3.47
N ASN A 36 -12.83 -8.33 4.78
CA ASN A 36 -13.18 -7.27 5.73
C ASN A 36 -12.38 -5.97 5.51
N ALA A 37 -11.13 -6.07 5.06
CA ALA A 37 -10.31 -4.91 4.75
C ALA A 37 -10.81 -4.17 3.50
N PHE A 38 -11.25 -4.89 2.46
CA PHE A 38 -11.88 -4.29 1.29
C PHE A 38 -13.21 -3.65 1.64
N ASN A 39 -14.08 -4.33 2.39
CA ASN A 39 -15.35 -3.73 2.85
C ASN A 39 -15.11 -2.42 3.63
N CYS A 40 -14.11 -2.40 4.53
CA CYS A 40 -13.74 -1.19 5.28
C CYS A 40 -13.21 -0.08 4.36
N LEU A 41 -12.44 -0.43 3.33
CA LEU A 41 -11.94 0.52 2.35
C LEU A 41 -13.10 1.13 1.54
N GLU A 42 -14.01 0.29 1.06
CA GLU A 42 -15.18 0.67 0.28
C GLU A 42 -16.12 1.58 1.08
N GLU A 43 -16.41 1.24 2.35
CA GLU A 43 -17.20 2.08 3.26
C GLU A 43 -16.57 3.46 3.52
N LYS A 44 -15.23 3.55 3.49
CA LYS A 44 -14.53 4.82 3.68
C LYS A 44 -14.43 5.66 2.41
N ALA A 45 -14.31 4.99 1.27
CA ALA A 45 -14.12 5.66 -0.01
C ALA A 45 -15.44 6.21 -0.57
N ASP A 46 -16.58 5.59 -0.28
CA ASP A 46 -17.90 5.99 -0.77
C ASP A 46 -17.86 6.19 -2.31
N ASP A 47 -18.34 7.31 -2.85
CA ASP A 47 -18.27 7.69 -4.27
C ASP A 47 -16.91 8.30 -4.69
N CYS A 48 -15.87 8.13 -3.86
CA CYS A 48 -14.53 8.70 -4.04
C CYS A 48 -14.45 10.24 -4.05
N SER A 49 -15.57 10.97 -3.98
CA SER A 49 -15.59 12.44 -4.10
C SER A 49 -14.87 13.15 -2.94
N GLY A 50 -14.90 12.55 -1.74
CA GLY A 50 -14.27 13.08 -0.53
C GLY A 50 -12.76 12.84 -0.43
N LEU A 51 -12.18 12.06 -1.35
CA LEU A 51 -10.78 11.65 -1.31
C LEU A 51 -9.87 12.66 -2.03
N THR A 52 -8.57 12.60 -1.79
CA THR A 52 -7.54 13.27 -2.62
C THR A 52 -7.26 12.48 -3.90
N THR A 53 -6.66 13.10 -4.93
CA THR A 53 -6.36 12.40 -6.21
C THR A 53 -5.53 11.13 -6.00
N GLN A 54 -4.56 11.19 -5.08
CA GLN A 54 -3.77 10.04 -4.68
C GLN A 54 -4.62 8.94 -4.08
N GLU A 55 -5.51 9.29 -3.15
CA GLU A 55 -6.37 8.31 -2.48
C GLU A 55 -7.33 7.68 -3.48
N VAL A 56 -7.94 8.44 -4.40
CA VAL A 56 -8.76 7.87 -5.49
C VAL A 56 -7.96 6.86 -6.32
N ALA A 57 -6.77 7.23 -6.78
CA ALA A 57 -5.92 6.34 -7.59
C ALA A 57 -5.53 5.06 -6.83
N LEU A 58 -5.21 5.17 -5.54
CA LEU A 58 -4.91 4.01 -4.70
C LEU A 58 -6.13 3.15 -4.41
N THR A 59 -7.31 3.74 -4.26
CA THR A 59 -8.58 3.03 -4.11
C THR A 59 -8.88 2.21 -5.36
N ILE A 60 -8.74 2.76 -6.57
CA ILE A 60 -8.92 2.01 -7.83
C ILE A 60 -7.97 0.81 -7.90
N LEU A 61 -6.71 0.98 -7.48
CA LEU A 61 -5.73 -0.12 -7.50
C LEU A 61 -6.00 -1.21 -6.45
N ALA A 62 -6.78 -0.90 -5.41
CA ALA A 62 -7.02 -1.78 -4.29
C ALA A 62 -8.41 -2.44 -4.32
N THR A 63 -9.43 -1.74 -4.83
CA THR A 63 -10.83 -2.13 -4.65
C THR A 63 -11.33 -2.95 -5.84
N PRO A 64 -12.03 -4.08 -5.59
CA PRO A 64 -12.40 -4.98 -6.68
C PRO A 64 -13.67 -4.62 -7.46
N ASP A 65 -14.76 -4.03 -6.92
CA ASP A 65 -15.98 -3.96 -7.74
C ASP A 65 -17.03 -2.85 -7.46
N ASN A 66 -17.46 -2.59 -6.22
CA ASN A 66 -18.71 -1.82 -6.02
C ASN A 66 -18.61 -0.30 -6.25
N ILE A 67 -17.45 0.30 -5.99
CA ILE A 67 -17.18 1.73 -6.16
C ILE A 67 -16.16 1.98 -7.28
N PHE A 68 -15.72 0.92 -7.97
CA PHE A 68 -14.60 0.98 -8.90
C PHE A 68 -14.84 1.99 -10.03
N ASP A 69 -15.99 1.87 -10.71
CA ASP A 69 -16.36 2.73 -11.82
C ASP A 69 -16.52 4.20 -11.37
N ASP A 70 -17.18 4.44 -10.22
CA ASP A 70 -17.35 5.78 -9.67
C ASP A 70 -16.00 6.43 -9.36
N CYS A 71 -15.05 5.68 -8.81
CA CYS A 71 -13.69 6.16 -8.56
C CYS A 71 -12.91 6.43 -9.85
N VAL A 72 -13.09 5.62 -10.89
CA VAL A 72 -12.48 5.86 -12.22
C VAL A 72 -13.02 7.15 -12.83
N ASP A 73 -14.33 7.36 -12.79
CA ASP A 73 -14.98 8.58 -13.28
C ASP A 73 -14.53 9.81 -12.49
N GLU A 74 -14.48 9.71 -11.16
CA GLU A 74 -13.98 10.77 -10.28
C GLU A 74 -12.51 11.11 -10.58
N LEU A 75 -11.68 10.09 -10.82
CA LEU A 75 -10.28 10.30 -11.20
C LEU A 75 -10.19 11.03 -12.55
N TRP A 76 -10.93 10.59 -13.58
CA TRP A 76 -10.99 11.29 -14.86
C TRP A 76 -11.49 12.74 -14.74
N GLY A 77 -12.48 12.98 -13.88
CA GLY A 77 -13.06 14.30 -13.61
C GLY A 77 -12.07 15.30 -13.01
N ARG A 78 -11.06 14.81 -12.27
CA ARG A 78 -10.00 15.65 -11.66
C ARG A 78 -8.91 16.09 -12.62
N ARG A 79 -8.92 15.56 -13.84
CA ARG A 79 -7.92 15.87 -14.85
C ARG A 79 -8.09 17.33 -15.32
N THR A 80 -7.00 18.10 -15.31
CA THR A 80 -7.05 19.51 -15.76
C THR A 80 -6.60 19.71 -17.21
N SER A 81 -5.84 18.76 -17.76
CA SER A 81 -5.36 18.73 -19.14
C SER A 81 -5.01 17.29 -19.50
N ASN A 82 -3.75 16.98 -19.83
CA ASN A 82 -3.24 15.62 -19.93
C ASN A 82 -2.59 15.15 -18.60
N ASN A 83 -2.98 15.74 -17.46
CA ASN A 83 -2.35 15.45 -16.17
C ASN A 83 -3.24 15.78 -14.96
N TRP A 84 -2.75 15.39 -13.78
CA TRP A 84 -3.37 15.56 -12.47
C TRP A 84 -2.60 16.52 -11.56
N GLY A 85 -2.02 17.58 -12.14
CA GLY A 85 -1.40 18.69 -11.44
C GLY A 85 0.09 18.54 -11.21
N ASN A 86 0.57 17.37 -10.79
CA ASN A 86 2.01 17.11 -10.60
C ASN A 86 2.41 15.70 -11.10
N ALA A 87 3.72 15.48 -11.24
CA ALA A 87 4.27 14.23 -11.77
C ALA A 87 3.90 13.00 -10.93
N ARG A 88 3.85 13.14 -9.59
CA ARG A 88 3.49 12.03 -8.69
C ARG A 88 2.03 11.62 -8.87
N ASP A 89 1.12 12.58 -8.83
CA ASP A 89 -0.31 12.32 -8.94
C ASP A 89 -0.68 11.86 -10.35
N THR A 90 0.00 12.38 -11.37
CA THR A 90 -0.17 11.92 -12.76
C THR A 90 0.34 10.50 -12.94
N ALA A 91 1.49 10.14 -12.38
CA ALA A 91 2.00 8.78 -12.43
C ALA A 91 1.06 7.78 -11.73
N LEU A 92 0.52 8.15 -10.57
CA LEU A 92 -0.47 7.32 -9.87
C LEU A 92 -1.77 7.20 -10.65
N ALA A 93 -2.26 8.29 -11.24
CA ALA A 93 -3.45 8.26 -12.08
C ALA A 93 -3.26 7.35 -13.29
N ILE A 94 -2.10 7.41 -13.96
CA ILE A 94 -1.77 6.50 -15.07
C ILE A 94 -1.82 5.03 -14.61
N LEU A 95 -1.21 4.70 -13.48
CA LEU A 95 -1.23 3.33 -12.96
C LEU A 95 -2.65 2.83 -12.68
N ALA A 96 -3.47 3.65 -12.02
CA ALA A 96 -4.85 3.34 -11.70
C ALA A 96 -5.73 3.17 -12.95
N LEU A 97 -5.63 4.11 -13.90
CA LEU A 97 -6.42 4.08 -15.13
C LEU A 97 -6.01 2.91 -16.04
N LYS A 98 -4.71 2.59 -16.17
CA LYS A 98 -4.28 1.37 -16.87
C LYS A 98 -4.77 0.10 -16.21
N HIS A 99 -4.84 0.07 -14.87
CA HIS A 99 -5.43 -1.05 -14.15
C HIS A 99 -6.92 -1.22 -14.48
N ALA A 100 -7.64 -0.10 -14.66
CA ALA A 100 -9.03 -0.07 -15.12
C ALA A 100 -9.21 -0.33 -16.63
N GLY A 101 -8.12 -0.48 -17.41
CA GLY A 101 -8.20 -0.70 -18.85
C GLY A 101 -8.44 0.57 -19.68
N GLU A 102 -8.27 1.74 -19.08
CA GLU A 102 -8.40 3.05 -19.72
C GLU A 102 -7.17 3.41 -20.57
N ASP A 103 -7.35 4.30 -21.56
CA ASP A 103 -6.26 4.83 -22.37
C ASP A 103 -5.57 6.03 -21.67
N THR A 104 -4.28 5.86 -21.42
CA THR A 104 -3.44 6.82 -20.70
C THR A 104 -2.35 7.46 -21.55
N GLU A 105 -2.29 7.21 -22.86
CA GLU A 105 -1.17 7.61 -23.74
C GLU A 105 -0.83 9.10 -23.62
N ALA A 106 -1.84 9.97 -23.69
CA ALA A 106 -1.64 11.42 -23.58
C ALA A 106 -1.05 11.86 -22.22
N ALA A 107 -1.39 11.15 -21.13
CA ALA A 107 -0.85 11.44 -19.81
C ALA A 107 0.56 10.89 -19.61
N GLU A 108 0.86 9.74 -20.23
CA GLU A 108 2.22 9.19 -20.31
C GLU A 108 3.15 10.15 -21.05
N ASP A 109 2.74 10.68 -22.20
CA ASP A 109 3.48 11.68 -22.95
C ASP A 109 3.76 12.93 -22.11
N TRP A 110 2.73 13.46 -21.44
CA TRP A 110 2.89 14.61 -20.55
C TRP A 110 3.91 14.33 -19.44
N LEU A 111 3.88 13.13 -18.84
CA LEU A 111 4.80 12.75 -17.78
C LEU A 111 6.25 12.65 -18.29
N MET A 112 6.44 12.13 -19.50
CA MET A 112 7.75 12.04 -20.14
C MET A 112 8.34 13.42 -20.47
N GLU A 113 7.50 14.40 -20.80
CA GLU A 113 7.91 15.80 -20.97
C GLU A 113 8.35 16.47 -19.64
N GLN A 114 7.96 15.92 -18.49
CA GLN A 114 8.41 16.43 -17.19
C GLN A 114 9.84 15.99 -16.85
N ASN A 115 10.46 15.15 -17.68
CA ASN A 115 11.82 14.69 -17.47
C ASN A 115 12.79 15.88 -17.49
N LYS A 116 13.49 16.09 -16.38
CA LYS A 116 14.49 17.14 -16.22
C LYS A 116 15.78 16.53 -15.71
N THR A 117 16.90 16.99 -16.24
CA THR A 117 18.20 16.73 -15.61
C THR A 117 18.16 17.30 -14.20
N PRO A 118 18.31 16.48 -13.14
CA PRO A 118 18.33 17.01 -11.79
C PRO A 118 19.56 17.91 -11.64
N THR A 119 19.34 19.19 -11.35
CA THR A 119 20.42 20.18 -11.21
C THR A 119 21.08 20.15 -9.85
N ASP A 120 20.41 19.56 -8.85
CA ASP A 120 20.80 19.61 -7.43
C ASP A 120 20.95 18.21 -6.80
N LEU A 121 21.42 17.23 -7.57
CA LEU A 121 21.79 15.92 -7.02
C LEU A 121 23.20 15.99 -6.42
N ASN A 122 23.28 16.16 -5.10
CA ASN A 122 24.51 15.91 -4.36
C ASN A 122 24.69 14.41 -4.18
N TRP A 123 25.58 13.81 -4.98
CA TRP A 123 25.99 12.43 -4.83
C TRP A 123 27.01 12.31 -3.69
N TYR A 124 26.58 11.78 -2.55
CA TYR A 124 27.47 11.46 -1.44
C TYR A 124 28.00 10.04 -1.61
N LEU A 125 29.31 9.91 -1.79
CA LEU A 125 30.00 8.63 -1.75
C LEU A 125 30.65 8.47 -0.37
N GLN A 126 30.08 7.62 0.48
CA GLN A 126 30.67 7.28 1.77
C GLN A 126 31.39 5.93 1.66
N GLN A 127 32.68 5.92 1.94
CA GLN A 127 33.48 4.72 2.06
C GLN A 127 33.98 4.61 3.50
N ASP A 128 33.55 3.56 4.19
CA ASP A 128 33.98 3.28 5.56
C ASP A 128 35.28 2.47 5.53
N SER A 129 36.22 2.78 6.43
CA SER A 129 37.48 2.07 6.55
C SER A 129 37.95 2.02 8.00
N ASN A 130 38.35 0.82 8.43
CA ASN A 130 38.95 0.58 9.74
C ASN A 130 40.46 0.89 9.78
N THR A 131 41.02 1.39 8.67
CA THR A 131 42.44 1.75 8.51
C THR A 131 42.57 3.05 7.73
N ASP A 132 43.72 3.74 7.87
CA ASP A 132 44.05 4.91 7.06
C ASP A 132 43.93 4.58 5.57
N THR A 133 43.20 5.41 4.82
CA THR A 133 42.93 5.23 3.39
C THR A 133 43.13 6.52 2.63
N GLN A 134 43.50 6.39 1.36
CA GLN A 134 43.58 7.49 0.41
C GLN A 134 42.52 7.28 -0.67
N CYS A 135 41.68 8.30 -0.90
CA CYS A 135 40.66 8.27 -1.94
C CYS A 135 41.22 8.89 -3.22
N ASN A 136 41.13 8.16 -4.33
CA ASN A 136 41.45 8.67 -5.66
C ASN A 136 40.23 8.52 -6.56
N LEU A 137 39.78 9.63 -7.14
CA LEU A 137 38.71 9.66 -8.13
C LEU A 137 39.30 9.65 -9.53
N LYS A 138 38.86 8.71 -10.36
CA LYS A 138 39.06 8.75 -11.82
C LYS A 138 37.79 9.18 -12.51
N TYR A 139 37.85 10.30 -13.23
CA TYR A 139 36.84 10.67 -14.21
C TYR A 139 37.51 11.39 -15.39
N ASP A 140 36.93 11.28 -16.58
CA ASP A 140 37.46 11.86 -17.83
C ASP A 140 38.94 11.57 -18.12
N ALA A 141 39.39 10.35 -17.77
CA ALA A 141 40.77 9.86 -17.91
C ALA A 141 41.83 10.59 -17.04
N GLU A 142 41.41 11.47 -16.14
CA GLU A 142 42.27 12.18 -15.20
C GLU A 142 42.17 11.59 -13.77
N ASP A 143 43.24 11.74 -12.99
CA ASP A 143 43.36 11.24 -11.61
C ASP A 143 43.30 12.42 -10.62
N TYR A 144 42.36 12.36 -9.66
CA TYR A 144 42.20 13.38 -8.62
C TYR A 144 42.32 12.75 -7.23
N THR A 145 43.22 13.29 -6.41
CA THR A 145 43.31 12.94 -4.99
C THR A 145 42.42 13.90 -4.19
N ILE A 146 41.56 13.34 -3.35
CA ILE A 146 40.71 14.09 -2.41
C ILE A 146 41.39 14.16 -1.04
#